data_AF-A0A7K5BJ92-F1
#
_entry.id   AF-A0A7K5BJ92-F1
#
_cell.length_a   1.000
_cell.length_b   1.000
_cell.length_c   1.000
_cell.angle_alpha   90.00
_cell.angle_beta   90.00
_cell.angle_gamma   90.00
#
_symmetry.space_group_name_H-M   'P 1'
#
loop_
_entity.id
_entity.type
_entity.pdbx_description
1 polymer ?
#
loop_
_entity_poly.entity_id
_entity_poly.type
_entity_poly.pdbx_seq_one_letter_code
_entity_poly.pdbx_strand_id
1 'polypeptide(L)'
;PPHGHHTPGESPGGSPSVCVGGVLLMSPSPSPSSRGEWSRSETCPPGQHLVSFRLRVEAPRGLWDDTAANAMAAICSGGTVLEGRGGPLGSWGNWSLPCPARGGVCGLRTRVERPQRA
;
A
#
# COMPACT_ATOMS: atom_id res chain seq x y z
N PRO A 1 50.80 0.94 -15.32
CA PRO A 1 49.78 2.00 -15.48
C PRO A 1 50.05 2.85 -16.75
N PRO A 2 49.03 3.48 -17.38
CA PRO A 2 47.65 3.64 -16.91
C PRO A 2 46.66 2.71 -17.62
N HIS A 3 45.95 1.86 -16.88
CA HIS A 3 44.58 2.06 -16.37
C HIS A 3 43.49 1.80 -17.42
N GLY A 4 43.26 0.50 -17.70
CA GLY A 4 41.98 0.04 -18.22
C GLY A 4 40.92 0.15 -17.13
N HIS A 5 39.92 1.00 -17.36
CA HIS A 5 38.74 1.12 -16.51
C HIS A 5 37.83 -0.09 -16.80
N HIS A 6 37.91 -1.14 -15.98
CA HIS A 6 36.84 -2.13 -15.90
C HIS A 6 35.70 -1.51 -15.11
N THR A 7 34.61 -1.16 -15.79
CA THR A 7 33.32 -0.85 -15.17
C THR A 7 32.77 -2.11 -14.48
N PRO A 8 32.38 -2.08 -13.20
CA PRO A 8 31.68 -3.20 -12.59
C PRO A 8 30.30 -3.31 -13.21
N GLY A 9 30.08 -4.45 -13.87
CA GLY A 9 28.83 -5.04 -14.34
C GLY A 9 27.55 -4.27 -14.06
N GLU A 10 27.07 -3.60 -15.10
CA GLU A 10 25.63 -3.44 -15.30
C GLU A 10 25.06 -4.85 -15.43
N SER A 11 24.29 -5.29 -14.42
CA SER A 11 23.59 -6.57 -14.49
C SER A 11 22.57 -6.50 -15.63
N PRO A 12 22.62 -7.42 -16.60
CA PRO A 12 21.66 -7.44 -17.68
C PRO A 12 20.31 -7.87 -17.11
N GLY A 13 19.32 -6.98 -17.18
CA GLY A 13 17.92 -7.34 -17.00
C GLY A 13 17.54 -7.72 -15.57
N GLY A 14 17.40 -6.73 -14.70
CA GLY A 14 16.46 -6.88 -13.59
C GLY A 14 15.09 -7.15 -14.19
N SER A 15 14.59 -8.38 -14.06
CA SER A 15 13.22 -8.75 -14.41
C SER A 15 12.29 -7.66 -13.90
N PRO A 16 11.34 -7.13 -14.71
CA PRO A 16 10.30 -6.27 -14.16
C PRO A 16 9.68 -7.06 -13.03
N SER A 17 9.60 -6.49 -11.83
CA SER A 17 8.88 -7.12 -10.73
C SER A 17 7.44 -7.29 -11.19
N VAL A 18 7.11 -8.46 -11.73
CA VAL A 18 5.77 -8.77 -12.20
C VAL A 18 4.98 -9.06 -10.95
N CYS A 19 4.38 -8.01 -10.40
CA CYS A 19 3.49 -8.12 -9.25
C CYS A 19 2.16 -8.69 -9.72
N VAL A 20 2.11 -10.01 -9.78
CA VAL A 20 0.87 -10.75 -9.99
C VAL A 20 0.06 -10.75 -8.70
N GLY A 21 -1.12 -10.12 -8.73
CA GLY A 21 -2.06 -10.14 -7.62
C GLY A 21 -1.68 -9.20 -6.47
N GLY A 22 -2.10 -7.94 -6.56
CA GLY A 22 -2.16 -7.10 -5.37
C GLY A 22 -3.25 -7.61 -4.44
N VAL A 23 -2.87 -8.07 -3.26
CA VAL A 23 -3.80 -8.46 -2.19
C VAL A 23 -3.90 -7.31 -1.21
N LEU A 24 -5.11 -6.81 -0.95
CA LEU A 24 -5.32 -5.83 0.12
C LEU A 24 -5.34 -6.60 1.45
N LEU A 25 -4.20 -6.59 2.15
CA LEU A 25 -4.05 -7.09 3.51
C LEU A 25 -3.76 -5.91 4.45
N MET A 26 -4.63 -5.65 5.42
CA MET A 26 -4.44 -4.63 6.44
C MET A 26 -3.54 -5.12 7.58
N SER A 27 -2.24 -4.85 7.53
CA SER A 27 -1.25 -5.34 8.52
C SER A 27 -1.50 -4.91 9.97
N PRO A 28 -1.58 -5.82 10.97
CA PRO A 28 -1.39 -5.51 12.36
C PRO A 28 0.11 -5.41 12.66
N SER A 29 0.42 -4.47 13.54
CA SER A 29 1.74 -4.27 14.15
C SER A 29 2.20 -5.50 14.95
N PRO A 30 3.52 -5.81 14.97
CA PRO A 30 4.06 -6.91 15.77
C PRO A 30 4.24 -6.48 17.24
N SER A 31 3.17 -6.48 18.05
CA SER A 31 3.29 -6.36 19.51
C SER A 31 2.09 -7.00 20.25
N PRO A 32 2.31 -7.65 21.41
CA PRO A 32 1.41 -8.66 21.98
C PRO A 32 0.17 -8.16 22.76
N SER A 33 -0.24 -6.89 22.69
CA SER A 33 -1.51 -6.41 23.29
C SER A 33 -2.42 -5.65 22.29
N SER A 34 -3.28 -6.46 21.64
CA SER A 34 -4.58 -6.17 20.99
C SER A 34 -4.78 -4.91 20.14
N ARG A 35 -4.45 -4.97 18.84
CA ARG A 35 -5.07 -4.09 17.82
C ARG A 35 -5.59 -4.92 16.64
N GLY A 36 -6.92 -5.03 16.55
CA GLY A 36 -7.69 -5.56 15.42
C GLY A 36 -7.56 -7.06 15.14
N GLU A 37 -8.51 -7.60 14.39
CA GLU A 37 -8.37 -8.88 13.69
C GLU A 37 -8.23 -8.63 12.19
N TRP A 38 -7.48 -9.50 11.51
CA TRP A 38 -7.39 -9.44 10.06
C TRP A 38 -8.75 -9.73 9.42
N SER A 39 -9.16 -8.87 8.49
CA SER A 39 -10.30 -9.18 7.62
C SER A 39 -9.92 -10.21 6.55
N ARG A 40 -10.94 -10.75 5.87
CA ARG A 40 -10.69 -11.46 4.60
C ARG A 40 -9.99 -10.52 3.62
N SER A 41 -9.13 -11.11 2.79
CA SER A 41 -8.45 -10.42 1.70
C SER A 41 -9.42 -10.09 0.58
N GLU A 42 -9.34 -8.86 0.08
CA GLU A 42 -9.98 -8.47 -1.17
C GLU A 42 -8.94 -8.54 -2.30
N THR A 43 -9.31 -9.17 -3.41
CA THR A 43 -8.40 -9.43 -4.54
C THR A 43 -9.06 -8.97 -5.83
N CYS A 44 -8.25 -8.42 -6.75
CA CYS A 44 -8.74 -8.06 -8.08
C CYS A 44 -9.28 -9.29 -8.84
N PRO A 45 -10.19 -9.09 -9.80
CA PRO A 45 -10.62 -10.15 -10.69
C PRO A 45 -9.43 -10.85 -11.37
N PRO A 46 -9.57 -12.12 -11.78
CA PRO A 46 -8.47 -12.88 -12.39
C PRO A 46 -7.79 -12.12 -13.55
N GLY A 47 -6.46 -12.09 -13.55
CA GLY A 47 -5.65 -11.40 -14.57
C GLY A 47 -5.50 -9.89 -14.35
N GLN A 48 -6.12 -9.30 -13.32
CA GLN A 48 -5.99 -7.89 -12.99
C GLN A 48 -5.04 -7.66 -11.80
N HIS A 49 -4.59 -6.41 -11.66
CA HIS A 49 -3.70 -5.97 -10.58
C HIS A 49 -4.12 -4.59 -10.08
N LEU A 50 -3.69 -4.23 -8.86
CA LEU A 50 -3.96 -2.92 -8.28
C LEU A 50 -3.17 -1.83 -9.01
N VAL A 51 -3.82 -0.72 -9.31
CA VAL A 51 -3.24 0.42 -10.05
C VAL A 51 -3.35 1.75 -9.32
N SER A 52 -4.25 1.89 -8.34
CA SER A 52 -4.42 3.12 -7.54
C SER A 52 -5.02 2.78 -6.18
N PHE A 53 -4.84 3.65 -5.19
CA PHE A 53 -5.44 3.50 -3.87
C PHE A 53 -5.91 4.85 -3.30
N ARG A 54 -6.81 4.81 -2.32
CA ARG A 54 -7.14 5.95 -1.46
C ARG A 54 -7.29 5.48 -0.02
N LEU A 55 -7.10 6.41 0.91
CA LEU A 55 -7.28 6.16 2.33
C LEU A 55 -8.50 6.92 2.85
N ARG A 56 -9.15 6.32 3.84
CA ARG A 56 -10.13 7.00 4.68
C ARG A 56 -9.42 7.46 5.94
N VAL A 57 -9.45 8.76 6.19
CA VAL A 57 -8.74 9.39 7.31
C VAL A 57 -9.68 10.29 8.09
N GLU A 58 -9.52 10.32 9.41
CA GLU A 58 -10.17 11.34 10.24
C GLU A 58 -9.44 12.67 10.10
N ALA A 59 -10.18 13.77 10.22
CA ALA A 59 -9.55 15.10 10.23
C ALA A 59 -8.71 15.26 11.52
N PRO A 60 -7.61 16.02 11.47
CA PRO A 60 -6.79 16.29 12.65
C PRO A 60 -7.66 16.87 13.77
N ARG A 61 -7.56 16.31 14.99
CA ARG A 61 -8.29 16.80 16.17
C ARG A 61 -7.40 17.67 17.06
N GLY A 62 -6.79 18.71 16.49
CA GLY A 62 -6.01 19.71 17.26
C GLY A 62 -4.72 20.14 16.58
N LEU A 63 -3.76 20.59 17.39
CA LEU A 63 -2.41 21.02 16.95
C LEU A 63 -1.47 19.85 16.61
N TRP A 64 -1.86 18.62 16.93
CA TRP A 64 -1.08 17.41 16.70
C TRP A 64 -1.70 16.58 15.57
N ASP A 65 -0.87 15.81 14.84
CA ASP A 65 -1.31 14.92 13.77
C ASP A 65 -2.00 13.68 14.36
N ASP A 66 -3.25 13.84 14.78
CA ASP A 66 -4.11 12.76 15.25
C ASP A 66 -4.76 12.00 14.07
N THR A 67 -4.08 11.92 12.92
CA THR A 67 -4.65 11.35 11.69
C THR A 67 -4.34 9.86 11.60
N ALA A 68 -5.31 9.01 11.96
CA ALA A 68 -5.25 7.58 11.70
C ALA A 68 -5.91 7.21 10.35
N ALA A 69 -5.33 6.25 9.63
CA ALA A 69 -5.97 5.63 8.49
C ALA A 69 -6.98 4.57 8.96
N ASN A 70 -8.27 4.79 8.68
CA ASN A 70 -9.38 3.96 9.14
C ASN A 70 -9.80 2.90 8.12
N ALA A 71 -9.58 3.16 6.83
CA ALA A 71 -9.88 2.24 5.74
C ALA A 71 -8.99 2.53 4.52
N MET A 72 -8.89 1.55 3.61
CA MET A 72 -8.29 1.75 2.30
C MET A 72 -9.21 1.21 1.21
N ALA A 73 -9.19 1.86 0.06
CA ALA A 73 -9.81 1.35 -1.15
C ALA A 73 -8.77 1.36 -2.27
N ALA A 74 -8.94 0.48 -3.24
CA ALA A 74 -8.02 0.38 -4.37
C ALA A 74 -8.76 0.11 -5.67
N ILE A 75 -8.15 0.51 -6.78
CA ILE A 75 -8.65 0.31 -8.15
C ILE A 75 -7.82 -0.78 -8.80
N CYS A 76 -8.50 -1.75 -9.42
CA CYS A 76 -7.89 -2.76 -10.28
C CYS A 76 -7.71 -2.23 -11.70
N SER A 77 -6.79 -2.82 -12.46
CA SER A 77 -6.50 -2.44 -13.86
C SER A 77 -7.71 -2.51 -14.80
N GLY A 78 -8.74 -3.32 -14.49
CA GLY A 78 -10.02 -3.37 -15.20
C GLY A 78 -11.10 -2.43 -14.66
N GLY A 79 -10.75 -1.52 -13.75
CA GLY A 79 -11.67 -0.50 -13.19
C GLY A 79 -12.48 -0.94 -11.97
N THR A 80 -12.41 -2.22 -11.56
CA THR A 80 -13.06 -2.69 -10.33
C THR A 80 -12.49 -1.96 -9.11
N VAL A 81 -13.37 -1.45 -8.25
CA VAL A 81 -13.00 -0.86 -6.96
C VAL A 81 -13.13 -1.92 -5.87
N LEU A 82 -12.06 -2.11 -5.10
CA LEU A 82 -12.04 -2.93 -3.89
C LEU A 82 -12.02 -1.99 -2.68
N GLU A 83 -12.97 -2.14 -1.75
CA GLU A 83 -12.98 -1.38 -0.50
C GLU A 83 -12.69 -2.32 0.68
N GLY A 84 -11.64 -2.00 1.44
CA GLY A 84 -11.29 -2.76 2.63
C GLY A 84 -12.33 -2.59 3.74
N ARG A 85 -12.47 -3.60 4.60
CA ARG A 85 -13.40 -3.61 5.75
C ARG A 85 -12.92 -2.77 6.93
N GLY A 86 -12.65 -1.49 6.67
CA GLY A 86 -12.26 -0.51 7.68
C GLY A 86 -13.45 0.13 8.41
N GLY A 87 -13.16 0.99 9.37
CA GLY A 87 -14.17 1.69 10.18
C GLY A 87 -14.97 2.74 9.39
N PRO A 88 -16.19 3.10 9.84
CA PRO A 88 -17.05 4.07 9.15
C PRO A 88 -16.63 5.53 9.39
N LEU A 89 -15.55 5.78 10.15
CA LEU A 89 -15.14 7.11 10.57
C LEU A 89 -14.16 7.76 9.59
N GLY A 90 -14.23 9.09 9.51
CA GLY A 90 -13.39 9.90 8.62
C GLY A 90 -13.96 10.04 7.21
N SER A 91 -13.19 10.68 6.35
CA SER A 91 -13.53 10.95 4.94
C SER A 91 -12.53 10.29 4.00
N TRP A 92 -13.01 9.87 2.84
CA TRP A 92 -12.12 9.40 1.77
C TRP A 92 -11.30 10.56 1.22
N GLY A 93 -9.99 10.38 1.17
CA GLY A 93 -9.10 11.25 0.42
C GLY A 93 -9.23 11.04 -1.09
N ASN A 94 -8.46 11.84 -1.83
CA ASN A 94 -8.31 11.65 -3.26
C ASN A 94 -7.64 10.30 -3.58
N TRP A 95 -7.95 9.76 -4.76
CA TRP A 95 -7.21 8.65 -5.33
C TRP A 95 -5.75 9.05 -5.58
N SER A 96 -4.84 8.10 -5.35
CA SER A 96 -3.46 8.23 -5.78
C SER A 96 -3.40 8.35 -7.30
N LEU A 97 -2.32 8.94 -7.81
CA LEU A 97 -2.00 8.80 -9.23
C LEU A 97 -1.95 7.32 -9.59
N PRO A 98 -2.53 6.92 -10.74
CA PRO A 98 -2.48 5.54 -11.17
C PRO A 98 -1.04 5.14 -11.51
N CYS A 99 -0.74 3.86 -11.36
CA CYS A 99 0.50 3.28 -11.87
C CYS A 99 0.63 3.55 -13.39
N PRO A 100 1.86 3.66 -13.92
CA PRO A 100 2.10 3.72 -15.36
C PRO A 100 1.44 2.56 -16.11
N ALA A 101 1.21 2.73 -17.41
CA ALA A 101 0.61 1.69 -18.23
C ALA A 101 1.36 0.35 -18.10
N ARG A 102 0.61 -0.74 -17.87
CA ARG A 102 1.13 -2.11 -17.62
C ARG A 102 1.89 -2.29 -16.30
N GLY A 103 1.93 -1.27 -15.42
CA GLY A 103 2.46 -1.35 -14.07
C GLY A 103 1.36 -1.50 -13.02
N GLY A 104 1.73 -1.98 -11.84
CA GLY A 104 0.83 -2.13 -10.70
C GLY A 104 1.53 -1.89 -9.37
N VAL A 105 0.74 -1.87 -8.30
CA VAL A 105 1.26 -1.74 -6.93
C VAL A 105 2.09 -2.98 -6.57
N CYS A 106 3.37 -2.76 -6.26
CA CYS A 106 4.35 -3.83 -6.01
C CYS A 106 4.76 -4.02 -4.55
N GLY A 107 4.35 -3.11 -3.67
CA GLY A 107 4.68 -3.14 -2.25
C GLY A 107 4.01 -2.00 -1.51
N LEU A 108 4.02 -2.08 -0.17
CA LEU A 108 3.47 -1.07 0.71
C LEU A 108 4.42 -0.80 1.87
N ARG A 109 4.49 0.46 2.30
CA ARG A 109 5.19 0.89 3.51
C ARG A 109 4.21 1.65 4.39
N THR A 110 3.97 1.14 5.59
CA THR A 110 3.09 1.78 6.56
C THR A 110 3.89 2.71 7.48
N ARG A 111 3.24 3.78 7.96
CA ARG A 111 3.76 4.64 9.03
C ARG A 111 2.84 4.45 10.22
N VAL A 112 3.35 3.85 11.28
CA VAL A 112 2.59 3.54 12.50
C VAL A 112 3.30 4.24 13.66
N GLU A 113 2.54 4.99 14.47
CA GLU A 113 3.08 5.59 15.68
C GLU A 113 3.46 4.51 16.71
N ARG A 114 4.42 4.84 17.58
CA ARG A 114 4.77 3.98 18.71
C ARG A 114 3.52 3.72 19.57
N PRO A 115 3.42 2.54 20.22
CA PRO A 115 2.34 2.25 21.14
C PRO A 115 2.23 3.35 22.21
N GLN A 116 1.05 3.97 22.33
CA GLN A 116 0.81 5.06 23.28
C GLN A 116 0.52 4.58 24.72
N ARG A 117 0.52 3.25 24.97
CA ARG A 117 0.48 2.65 26.32
C ARG A 117 1.45 1.48 26.42
N ALA A 118 2.23 1.49 27.51
CA ALA A 118 2.96 0.34 28.04
C ALA A 118 2.09 -0.40 29.06
#